data_AF-A0AAN9BNF3-F1
#
_entry.id   AF-A0AAN9BNF3-F1
#
_cell.length_a   1.000
_cell.length_b   1.000
_cell.length_c   1.000
_cell.angle_alpha   90.00
_cell.angle_beta   90.00
_cell.angle_gamma   90.00
#
_symmetry.space_group_name_H-M   'P 1'
#
loop_
_entity.id
_entity.type
_entity.pdbx_description
1 polymer ?
#
loop_
_entity_poly.entity_id
_entity_poly.type
_entity_poly.pdbx_seq_one_letter_code
_entity_poly.pdbx_strand_id
1 'polypeptide(L)'
;MLMSSGVAAYYASVPAMLAVCLHTFDGMPESVGIYACHPVSFGIFVFYLLVSFGSAFFLYLSVWRILIVEANSIVENLTKQDRLVLREKPEVIEDFRLRHAALCRVIVSANRVMRHILAAFYGAGITCLLLSIHDLLNKQHGLVDLIGLGNTFFTFVGYLIIITLTGVSLNLKMHEPVDFLFCLDVQRMSGKGSEIVSMFLSRVQGAPIGFNVYSLFTVDTSTVMMICGTLLTYALVIVQFQTGATVQLSTSSSTASPWAMTSAYREHSTYMNATTT
;
A
#
# COMPACT_ATOMS: atom_id res chain seq x y z
N MET A 1 -16.82 23.75 -2.55
CA MET A 1 -18.01 23.12 -1.95
C MET A 1 -18.34 21.75 -2.55
N LEU A 2 -18.27 21.56 -3.88
CA LEU A 2 -18.57 20.26 -4.53
C LEU A 2 -17.65 19.08 -4.15
N MET A 3 -16.39 19.32 -3.77
CA MET A 3 -15.51 18.23 -3.31
C MET A 3 -15.89 17.67 -1.92
N SER A 4 -16.67 18.40 -1.13
CA SER A 4 -17.03 17.97 0.24
C SER A 4 -18.12 16.89 0.24
N SER A 5 -19.08 16.96 -0.69
CA SER A 5 -20.20 16.02 -0.74
C SER A 5 -19.78 14.65 -1.28
N GLY A 6 -18.91 14.62 -2.29
CA GLY A 6 -18.37 13.36 -2.83
C GLY A 6 -17.50 12.60 -1.82
N VAL A 7 -16.69 13.31 -1.04
CA VAL A 7 -15.85 12.71 0.00
C VAL A 7 -16.72 12.17 1.15
N ALA A 8 -17.76 12.90 1.56
CA ALA A 8 -18.70 12.43 2.59
C ALA A 8 -19.46 11.17 2.14
N ALA A 9 -19.89 11.08 0.89
CA ALA A 9 -20.54 9.90 0.33
C ALA A 9 -19.61 8.68 0.30
N TYR A 10 -18.34 8.86 -0.06
CA TYR A 10 -17.33 7.80 0.00
C TYR A 10 -17.07 7.33 1.44
N TYR A 11 -17.04 8.26 2.39
CA TYR A 11 -16.87 7.94 3.81
C TYR A 11 -18.04 7.21 4.43
N ALA A 12 -19.26 7.42 3.93
CA ALA A 12 -20.43 6.68 4.36
C ALA A 12 -20.48 5.27 3.75
N SER A 13 -20.00 5.10 2.51
CA SER A 13 -20.09 3.82 1.80
C SER A 13 -19.09 2.78 2.30
N VAL A 14 -17.87 3.17 2.67
CA VAL A 14 -16.82 2.20 3.06
C VAL A 14 -17.14 1.47 4.39
N PRO A 15 -17.51 2.13 5.49
CA PRO A 15 -17.88 1.45 6.73
C PRO A 15 -19.20 0.69 6.60
N ALA A 16 -20.16 1.21 5.83
CA ALA A 16 -21.40 0.49 5.54
C ALA A 16 -21.13 -0.81 4.76
N MET A 17 -20.23 -0.79 3.78
CA MET A 17 -19.79 -1.99 3.08
C MET A 17 -19.04 -2.97 4.00
N LEU A 18 -18.13 -2.48 4.84
CA LEU A 18 -17.40 -3.32 5.78
C LEU A 18 -18.35 -3.95 6.83
N ALA A 19 -19.32 -3.17 7.31
CA ALA A 19 -20.35 -3.63 8.24
C ALA A 19 -21.26 -4.67 7.58
N VAL A 20 -21.65 -4.48 6.31
CA VAL A 20 -22.39 -5.52 5.55
C VAL A 20 -21.55 -6.79 5.44
N CYS A 21 -20.27 -6.71 5.09
CA CYS A 21 -19.40 -7.88 5.04
C CYS A 21 -19.34 -8.59 6.40
N LEU A 22 -19.06 -7.87 7.49
CA LEU A 22 -18.97 -8.45 8.84
C LEU A 22 -20.30 -9.06 9.30
N HIS A 23 -21.43 -8.40 9.05
CA HIS A 23 -22.76 -8.93 9.39
C HIS A 23 -23.14 -10.17 8.56
N THR A 24 -22.63 -10.28 7.33
CA THR A 24 -22.86 -11.48 6.51
C THR A 24 -22.07 -12.67 7.04
N PHE A 25 -20.97 -12.44 7.77
CA PHE A 25 -20.14 -13.50 8.36
C PHE A 25 -20.59 -13.95 9.76
N ASP A 26 -21.18 -13.07 10.58
CA ASP A 26 -21.37 -13.32 12.03
C ASP A 26 -22.63 -14.11 12.41
N GLY A 27 -23.42 -14.58 11.43
CA GLY A 27 -24.76 -15.14 11.70
C GLY A 27 -25.09 -16.49 11.07
N MET A 28 -24.15 -17.17 10.40
CA MET A 28 -24.49 -18.35 9.61
C MET A 28 -24.15 -19.68 10.30
N PRO A 29 -25.14 -20.57 10.52
CA PRO A 29 -24.91 -21.91 11.08
C PRO A 29 -24.12 -22.79 10.10
N GLU A 30 -23.14 -23.54 10.62
CA GLU A 30 -22.18 -24.36 9.86
C GLU A 30 -22.80 -25.47 8.97
N SER A 31 -24.11 -25.74 9.08
CA SER A 31 -24.71 -27.00 8.60
C SER A 31 -25.65 -26.91 7.40
N VAL A 32 -25.97 -25.73 6.83
CA VAL A 32 -26.93 -25.65 5.72
C VAL A 32 -26.46 -24.70 4.61
N GLY A 33 -25.91 -25.28 3.53
CA GLY A 33 -26.03 -24.73 2.17
C GLY A 33 -25.22 -23.48 1.82
N ILE A 34 -23.92 -23.45 2.11
CA ILE A 34 -22.98 -22.34 1.80
C ILE A 34 -22.74 -22.12 0.29
N TYR A 35 -23.18 -23.01 -0.60
CA TYR A 35 -22.69 -23.03 -1.99
C TYR A 35 -23.60 -22.40 -3.06
N ALA A 36 -24.86 -22.06 -2.77
CA ALA A 36 -25.81 -21.70 -3.84
C ALA A 36 -26.17 -20.20 -3.91
N CYS A 37 -25.91 -19.43 -2.86
CA CYS A 37 -26.25 -18.01 -2.77
C CYS A 37 -24.99 -17.22 -2.40
N HIS A 38 -24.29 -16.49 -3.27
CA HIS A 38 -24.50 -16.23 -4.69
C HIS A 38 -23.13 -15.76 -5.25
N PRO A 39 -22.44 -16.49 -6.15
CA PRO A 39 -21.26 -15.95 -6.85
C PRO A 39 -21.59 -14.61 -7.55
N VAL A 40 -22.86 -14.41 -7.89
CA VAL A 40 -23.41 -13.15 -8.42
C VAL A 40 -23.32 -11.99 -7.43
N SER A 41 -23.66 -12.18 -6.15
CA SER A 41 -23.64 -11.08 -5.15
C SER A 41 -22.22 -10.67 -4.82
N PHE A 42 -21.31 -11.63 -4.70
CA PHE A 42 -19.88 -11.36 -4.55
C PHE A 42 -19.31 -10.63 -5.77
N GLY A 43 -19.66 -11.07 -6.98
CA GLY A 43 -19.24 -10.40 -8.22
C GLY A 43 -19.73 -8.95 -8.30
N ILE A 44 -20.99 -8.70 -7.94
CA ILE A 44 -21.55 -7.34 -7.87
C ILE A 44 -20.80 -6.47 -6.87
N PHE A 45 -20.48 -7.02 -5.68
CA PHE A 45 -19.71 -6.31 -4.66
C PHE A 45 -18.32 -5.93 -5.15
N VAL A 46 -17.57 -6.89 -5.71
CA VAL A 46 -16.23 -6.65 -6.28
C VAL A 46 -16.29 -5.61 -7.39
N PHE A 47 -17.32 -5.66 -8.25
CA PHE A 47 -17.52 -4.67 -9.30
C PHE A 47 -17.71 -3.25 -8.74
N TYR A 48 -18.62 -3.06 -7.78
CA TYR A 48 -18.82 -1.75 -7.14
C TYR A 48 -17.55 -1.25 -6.45
N LEU A 49 -16.81 -2.14 -5.81
CA LEU A 49 -15.55 -1.81 -5.17
C LEU A 49 -14.53 -1.33 -6.22
N LEU A 50 -14.33 -2.07 -7.31
CA LEU A 50 -13.44 -1.68 -8.40
C LEU A 50 -13.83 -0.34 -9.03
N VAL A 51 -15.13 -0.10 -9.27
CA VAL A 51 -15.62 1.19 -9.79
C VAL A 51 -15.34 2.32 -8.80
N SER A 52 -15.60 2.10 -7.51
CA SER A 52 -15.34 3.09 -6.47
C SER A 52 -13.85 3.43 -6.36
N PHE A 53 -12.97 2.42 -6.30
CA PHE A 53 -11.52 2.62 -6.29
C PHE A 53 -11.04 3.27 -7.58
N GLY A 54 -11.55 2.85 -8.74
CA GLY A 54 -11.24 3.48 -10.03
C GLY A 54 -11.56 4.96 -10.04
N SER A 55 -12.75 5.36 -9.59
CA SER A 55 -13.14 6.78 -9.52
C SER A 55 -12.26 7.60 -8.56
N ALA A 56 -11.93 7.07 -7.39
CA ALA A 56 -11.03 7.71 -6.42
C ALA A 56 -9.60 7.83 -6.98
N PHE A 57 -9.15 6.82 -7.73
CA PHE A 57 -7.86 6.82 -8.42
C PHE A 57 -7.79 7.92 -9.48
N PHE A 58 -8.81 8.07 -10.32
CA PHE A 58 -8.87 9.16 -11.30
C PHE A 58 -8.86 10.54 -10.64
N LEU A 59 -9.64 10.71 -9.56
CA LEU A 59 -9.63 11.96 -8.80
C LEU A 59 -8.24 12.29 -8.25
N TYR A 60 -7.56 11.29 -7.68
CA TYR A 60 -6.18 11.43 -7.22
C TYR A 60 -5.24 11.84 -8.35
N LEU A 61 -5.29 11.16 -9.50
CA LEU A 61 -4.45 11.47 -10.66
C LEU A 61 -4.71 12.88 -11.20
N SER A 62 -5.96 13.34 -11.24
CA SER A 62 -6.28 14.70 -11.67
C SER A 62 -5.65 15.74 -10.75
N VAL A 63 -5.75 15.56 -9.43
CA VAL A 63 -5.12 16.46 -8.46
C VAL A 63 -3.61 16.43 -8.58
N TRP A 64 -3.01 15.24 -8.69
CA TRP A 64 -1.58 15.10 -8.89
C TRP A 64 -1.11 15.79 -10.18
N ARG A 65 -1.81 15.61 -11.30
CA ARG A 65 -1.50 16.25 -12.59
C ARG A 65 -1.48 17.77 -12.49
N ILE A 66 -2.43 18.37 -11.78
CA ILE A 66 -2.46 19.83 -11.58
C ILE A 66 -1.24 20.29 -10.78
N LEU A 67 -0.94 19.59 -9.67
CA LEU A 67 0.17 19.94 -8.79
C LEU A 67 1.53 19.79 -9.49
N ILE A 68 1.73 18.72 -10.27
CA ILE A 68 3.01 18.47 -10.94
C ILE A 68 3.25 19.45 -12.10
N VAL A 69 2.19 19.86 -12.82
CA VAL A 69 2.30 20.90 -13.86
C VAL A 69 2.74 22.22 -13.26
N GLU A 70 2.13 22.62 -12.13
CA GLU A 70 2.50 23.86 -11.44
C GLU A 70 3.93 23.79 -10.89
N ALA A 71 4.31 22.66 -10.28
CA ALA A 71 5.68 22.44 -9.80
C ALA A 71 6.72 22.51 -10.94
N ASN A 72 6.41 21.89 -12.09
CA ASN A 72 7.25 21.95 -13.29
C ASN A 72 7.37 23.38 -13.82
N SER A 73 6.28 24.14 -13.88
CA SER A 73 6.30 25.54 -14.34
C SER A 73 7.21 26.40 -13.46
N ILE A 74 7.11 26.24 -12.15
CA ILE A 74 7.97 26.96 -11.19
C ILE A 74 9.45 26.61 -11.45
N VAL A 75 9.79 25.32 -11.52
CA VAL A 75 11.18 24.88 -11.74
C VAL A 75 11.72 25.31 -13.10
N GLU A 76 10.92 25.22 -14.16
CA GLU A 76 11.32 25.66 -15.50
C GLU A 76 11.57 27.17 -15.56
N ASN A 77 10.76 27.98 -14.88
CA ASN A 77 10.98 29.42 -14.77
C ASN A 77 12.27 29.75 -14.02
N LEU A 78 12.65 28.94 -13.02
CA LEU A 78 13.91 29.10 -12.30
C LEU A 78 15.12 28.72 -13.15
N THR A 79 15.04 27.61 -13.89
CA THR A 79 16.16 27.15 -14.72
C THR A 79 16.40 28.01 -15.95
N LYS A 80 15.35 28.68 -16.46
CA LYS A 80 15.47 29.67 -17.56
C LYS A 80 16.13 30.98 -17.13
N GLN A 81 16.11 31.32 -15.84
CA GLN A 81 16.76 32.52 -15.32
C GLN A 81 18.28 32.30 -15.28
N ASP A 82 19.05 33.19 -15.92
CA ASP A 82 20.51 33.12 -15.87
C ASP A 82 21.00 33.31 -14.42
N ARG A 83 21.99 32.52 -14.02
CA ARG A 83 22.60 32.56 -12.68
C ARG A 83 23.13 33.96 -12.36
N LEU A 84 23.61 34.69 -13.37
CA LEU A 84 24.06 36.07 -13.23
C LEU A 84 22.91 37.02 -12.85
N VAL A 85 21.74 36.86 -13.49
CA VAL A 85 20.56 37.69 -13.21
C VAL A 85 20.05 37.42 -11.79
N LEU A 86 20.00 36.16 -11.38
CA LEU A 86 19.59 35.79 -10.01
C LEU A 86 20.54 36.35 -8.95
N ARG A 87 21.84 36.46 -9.26
CA ARG A 87 22.84 37.03 -8.36
C ARG A 87 22.70 38.55 -8.23
N GLU A 88 22.37 39.25 -9.31
CA GLU A 88 22.23 40.70 -9.33
C GLU A 88 20.88 41.18 -8.78
N LYS A 89 19.81 40.41 -8.98
CA LYS A 89 18.43 40.81 -8.66
C LYS A 89 17.80 39.90 -7.60
N PRO A 90 17.98 40.18 -6.30
CA PRO A 90 17.42 39.36 -5.22
C PRO A 90 15.89 39.30 -5.22
N GLU A 91 15.22 40.28 -5.84
CA GLU A 91 13.77 40.32 -6.00
C GLU A 91 13.22 39.11 -6.78
N VAL A 92 13.99 38.57 -7.73
CA VAL A 92 13.60 37.39 -8.50
C VAL A 92 13.57 36.15 -7.63
N ILE A 93 14.58 35.98 -6.76
CA ILE A 93 14.65 34.85 -5.82
C ILE A 93 13.50 34.93 -4.83
N GLU A 94 13.16 36.14 -4.38
CA GLU A 94 12.04 36.37 -3.48
C GLU A 94 10.69 36.03 -4.13
N ASP A 95 10.44 36.44 -5.38
CA ASP A 95 9.23 36.04 -6.12
C ASP A 95 9.13 34.52 -6.25
N PHE A 96 10.24 33.86 -6.58
CA PHE A 96 10.30 32.41 -6.66
C PHE A 96 9.96 31.74 -5.31
N ARG A 97 10.57 32.22 -4.21
CA ARG A 97 10.30 31.73 -2.86
C ARG A 97 8.83 31.88 -2.48
N LEU A 98 8.21 33.00 -2.82
CA LEU A 98 6.79 33.26 -2.55
C LEU A 98 5.88 32.33 -3.35
N ARG A 99 6.19 32.07 -4.63
CA ARG A 99 5.45 31.12 -5.48
C ARG A 99 5.59 29.69 -4.98
N HIS A 100 6.80 29.24 -4.64
CA HIS A 100 7.03 27.91 -4.05
C HIS A 100 6.27 27.76 -2.72
N ALA A 101 6.33 28.76 -1.85
CA ALA A 101 5.56 28.76 -0.60
C ALA A 101 4.05 28.71 -0.84
N ALA A 102 3.54 29.38 -1.88
CA ALA A 102 2.13 29.29 -2.28
C ALA A 102 1.78 27.87 -2.76
N LEU A 103 2.60 27.25 -3.60
CA LEU A 103 2.41 25.87 -4.05
C LEU A 103 2.43 24.89 -2.86
N CYS A 104 3.36 25.04 -1.91
CA CYS A 104 3.39 24.24 -0.68
C CYS A 104 2.07 24.34 0.10
N ARG A 105 1.47 25.54 0.22
CA ARG A 105 0.15 25.71 0.86
C ARG A 105 -0.97 24.98 0.10
N VAL A 106 -0.92 25.00 -1.24
CA VAL A 106 -1.87 24.26 -2.08
C VAL A 106 -1.71 22.75 -1.89
N ILE A 107 -0.47 22.24 -1.86
CA ILE A 107 -0.17 20.82 -1.61
C ILE A 107 -0.67 20.40 -0.23
N VAL A 108 -0.42 21.20 0.81
CA VAL A 108 -0.94 20.91 2.17
C VAL A 108 -2.47 20.84 2.17
N SER A 109 -3.12 21.72 1.42
CA SER A 109 -4.59 21.73 1.30
C SER A 109 -5.10 20.51 0.52
N ALA A 110 -4.45 20.16 -0.60
CA ALA A 110 -4.76 18.96 -1.36
C ALA A 110 -4.54 17.69 -0.52
N ASN A 111 -3.46 17.66 0.27
CA ASN A 111 -3.13 16.54 1.13
C ASN A 111 -4.21 16.26 2.18
N ARG A 112 -4.92 17.29 2.69
CA ARG A 112 -6.04 17.08 3.63
C ARG A 112 -7.15 16.22 3.04
N VAL A 113 -7.38 16.32 1.73
CA VAL A 113 -8.37 15.50 1.01
C VAL A 113 -7.75 14.19 0.55
N MET A 114 -6.53 14.24 0.00
CA MET A 114 -5.87 13.06 -0.56
C MET A 114 -5.44 12.03 0.49
N ARG A 115 -5.08 12.44 1.71
CA ARG A 115 -4.67 11.52 2.80
C ARG A 115 -5.68 10.41 3.07
N HIS A 116 -6.95 10.73 2.87
CA HIS A 116 -8.10 9.87 3.06
C HIS A 116 -8.16 8.79 1.97
N ILE A 117 -8.04 9.22 0.72
CA ILE A 117 -7.98 8.37 -0.46
C ILE A 117 -6.74 7.46 -0.36
N LEU A 118 -5.58 8.04 -0.06
CA LEU A 118 -4.32 7.31 0.10
C LEU A 118 -4.39 6.28 1.22
N ALA A 119 -4.98 6.61 2.37
CA ALA A 119 -5.18 5.64 3.45
C ALA A 119 -6.07 4.47 3.02
N ALA A 120 -7.12 4.72 2.24
CA ALA A 120 -7.96 3.66 1.69
C ALA A 120 -7.18 2.78 0.69
N PHE A 121 -6.40 3.37 -0.21
CA PHE A 121 -5.56 2.61 -1.15
C PHE A 121 -4.49 1.78 -0.44
N TYR A 122 -3.72 2.37 0.47
CA TYR A 122 -2.67 1.63 1.17
C TYR A 122 -3.26 0.62 2.15
N GLY A 123 -4.25 1.00 2.95
CA GLY A 123 -4.89 0.10 3.91
C GLY A 123 -5.60 -1.06 3.20
N ALA A 124 -6.65 -0.75 2.43
CA ALA A 124 -7.43 -1.79 1.78
C ALA A 124 -6.64 -2.49 0.66
N GLY A 125 -5.85 -1.76 -0.12
CA GLY A 125 -5.07 -2.34 -1.20
C GLY A 125 -4.02 -3.33 -0.70
N ILE A 126 -3.25 -2.99 0.34
CA ILE A 126 -2.27 -3.93 0.91
C ILE A 126 -3.00 -5.15 1.48
N THR A 127 -4.08 -4.97 2.26
CA THR A 127 -4.85 -6.10 2.79
C THR A 127 -5.40 -7.00 1.69
N CYS A 128 -5.97 -6.43 0.62
CA CYS A 128 -6.46 -7.18 -0.53
C CYS A 128 -5.33 -7.95 -1.24
N LEU A 129 -4.14 -7.36 -1.37
CA LEU A 129 -2.99 -8.05 -1.95
C LEU A 129 -2.52 -9.22 -1.09
N LEU A 130 -2.46 -9.05 0.24
CA LEU A 130 -2.09 -10.13 1.15
C LEU A 130 -3.10 -11.28 1.08
N LEU A 131 -4.40 -10.98 1.11
CA LEU A 131 -5.44 -12.00 0.95
C LEU A 131 -5.35 -12.71 -0.42
N SER A 132 -5.07 -11.95 -1.48
CA SER A 132 -4.91 -12.53 -2.83
C SER A 132 -3.70 -13.48 -2.90
N ILE A 133 -2.57 -13.12 -2.28
CA ILE A 133 -1.40 -13.99 -2.17
C ILE A 133 -1.74 -15.26 -1.38
N HIS A 134 -2.42 -15.11 -0.24
CA HIS A 134 -2.85 -16.23 0.57
C HIS A 134 -3.75 -17.20 -0.20
N ASP A 135 -4.76 -16.68 -0.90
CA ASP A 135 -5.64 -17.52 -1.70
C ASP A 135 -4.89 -18.19 -2.84
N LEU A 136 -4.01 -17.47 -3.55
CA LEU A 136 -3.22 -18.00 -4.65
C LEU A 136 -2.30 -19.17 -4.22
N LEU A 137 -1.80 -19.14 -2.98
CA LEU A 137 -0.89 -20.16 -2.44
C LEU A 137 -1.61 -21.36 -1.83
N ASN A 138 -2.80 -21.20 -1.22
CA ASN A 138 -3.41 -22.24 -0.37
C ASN A 138 -4.46 -23.11 -1.07
N LYS A 139 -4.92 -22.78 -2.29
CA LYS A 139 -6.09 -23.44 -2.90
C LYS A 139 -5.81 -23.93 -4.32
N GLN A 140 -6.37 -25.10 -4.67
CA GLN A 140 -6.56 -25.49 -6.06
C GLN A 140 -7.74 -24.69 -6.62
N HIS A 141 -7.42 -23.63 -7.37
CA HIS A 141 -8.42 -22.79 -8.02
C HIS A 141 -8.82 -23.38 -9.36
N GLY A 142 -10.10 -23.22 -9.73
CA GLY A 142 -10.52 -23.38 -11.12
C GLY A 142 -9.87 -22.29 -11.99
N LEU A 143 -9.81 -22.54 -13.31
CA LEU A 143 -9.21 -21.59 -14.25
C LEU A 143 -9.90 -20.21 -14.23
N VAL A 144 -11.23 -20.18 -14.06
CA VAL A 144 -12.01 -18.93 -13.98
C VAL A 144 -11.68 -18.13 -12.71
N ASP A 145 -11.58 -18.81 -11.56
CA ASP A 145 -11.23 -18.18 -10.29
C ASP A 145 -9.82 -17.62 -10.32
N LEU A 146 -8.88 -18.37 -10.92
CA LEU A 146 -7.49 -17.93 -11.09
C LEU A 146 -7.40 -16.66 -11.95
N ILE A 147 -8.16 -16.56 -13.04
CA ILE A 147 -8.20 -15.35 -13.89
C ILE A 147 -8.78 -14.16 -13.11
N GLY A 148 -9.91 -14.37 -12.40
CA GLY A 148 -10.54 -13.32 -11.61
C GLY A 148 -9.65 -12.80 -10.47
N LEU A 149 -9.02 -13.72 -9.74
CA LEU A 149 -8.08 -13.41 -8.66
C LEU A 149 -6.83 -12.71 -9.21
N GLY A 150 -6.26 -13.23 -10.30
CA GLY A 150 -5.11 -12.64 -10.97
C GLY A 150 -5.39 -11.21 -11.44
N ASN A 151 -6.51 -10.98 -12.14
CA ASN A 151 -6.90 -9.64 -12.59
C ASN A 151 -7.08 -8.66 -11.42
N THR A 152 -7.73 -9.11 -10.34
CA THR A 152 -7.91 -8.30 -9.13
C THR A 152 -6.56 -7.96 -8.51
N PHE A 153 -5.67 -8.94 -8.34
CA PHE A 153 -4.32 -8.76 -7.83
C PHE A 153 -3.52 -7.74 -8.65
N PHE A 154 -3.43 -7.94 -9.97
CA PHE A 154 -2.68 -7.02 -10.85
C PHE A 154 -3.28 -5.60 -10.87
N THR A 155 -4.60 -5.47 -10.76
CA THR A 155 -5.25 -4.16 -10.68
C THR A 155 -4.84 -3.40 -9.41
N PHE A 156 -4.89 -4.04 -8.24
CA PHE A 156 -4.47 -3.40 -6.99
C PHE A 156 -2.97 -3.10 -6.95
N VAL A 157 -2.12 -4.01 -7.46
CA VAL A 157 -0.69 -3.76 -7.62
C VAL A 157 -0.47 -2.54 -8.51
N GLY A 158 -1.15 -2.46 -9.66
CA GLY A 158 -1.07 -1.33 -10.58
C GLY A 158 -1.46 0.00 -9.91
N TYR A 159 -2.57 0.03 -9.18
CA TYR A 159 -2.99 1.23 -8.45
C TYR A 159 -1.96 1.66 -7.40
N LEU A 160 -1.46 0.74 -6.58
CA LEU A 160 -0.48 1.05 -5.55
C LEU A 160 0.85 1.54 -6.13
N ILE A 161 1.32 0.91 -7.21
CA ILE A 161 2.54 1.34 -7.91
C ILE A 161 2.35 2.75 -8.46
N ILE A 162 1.27 3.00 -9.21
CA ILE A 162 1.06 4.31 -9.82
C ILE A 162 0.94 5.39 -8.75
N ILE A 163 0.11 5.20 -7.72
CA ILE A 163 -0.05 6.15 -6.61
C ILE A 163 1.29 6.45 -5.93
N THR A 164 2.08 5.41 -5.68
CA THR A 164 3.37 5.58 -5.01
C THR A 164 4.36 6.32 -5.90
N LEU A 165 4.48 5.94 -7.18
CA LEU A 165 5.37 6.60 -8.14
C LEU A 165 4.99 8.07 -8.36
N THR A 166 3.70 8.39 -8.47
CA THR A 166 3.24 9.78 -8.60
C THR A 166 3.49 10.58 -7.33
N GLY A 167 3.29 9.98 -6.15
CA GLY A 167 3.63 10.60 -4.87
C GLY A 167 5.12 10.91 -4.75
N VAL A 168 5.98 9.94 -5.08
CA VAL A 168 7.44 10.09 -5.13
C VAL A 168 7.86 11.16 -6.13
N SER A 169 7.29 11.14 -7.34
CA SER A 169 7.60 12.13 -8.37
C SER A 169 7.26 13.55 -7.92
N LEU A 170 6.12 13.75 -7.25
CA LEU A 170 5.77 15.04 -6.68
C LEU A 170 6.74 15.45 -5.56
N ASN A 171 7.08 14.51 -4.67
CA ASN A 171 8.04 14.76 -3.59
C ASN A 171 9.41 15.18 -4.14
N LEU A 172 9.96 14.47 -5.11
CA LEU A 172 11.23 14.82 -5.75
C LEU A 172 11.16 16.18 -6.43
N LYS A 173 10.08 16.46 -7.17
CA LYS A 173 9.92 17.74 -7.88
C LYS A 173 9.85 18.94 -6.93
N MET A 174 9.25 18.77 -5.76
CA MET A 174 9.17 19.84 -4.76
C MET A 174 10.51 20.18 -4.10
N HIS A 175 11.46 19.25 -4.11
CA HIS A 175 12.81 19.43 -3.57
C HIS A 175 13.85 19.83 -4.64
N GLU A 176 13.56 19.68 -5.94
CA GLU A 176 14.46 20.07 -7.03
C GLU A 176 14.98 21.53 -6.95
N PRO A 177 14.21 22.55 -6.48
CA PRO A 177 14.75 23.89 -6.30
C PRO A 177 15.94 23.97 -5.33
N VAL A 178 16.07 23.02 -4.40
CA VAL A 178 17.17 23.00 -3.41
C VAL A 178 18.52 22.81 -4.11
N ASP A 179 18.60 21.88 -5.05
CA ASP A 179 19.83 21.60 -5.79
C ASP A 179 20.28 22.83 -6.58
N PHE A 180 19.33 23.57 -7.15
CA PHE A 180 19.59 24.82 -7.84
C PHE A 180 20.11 25.91 -6.90
N LEU A 181 19.49 26.08 -5.72
CA LEU A 181 19.91 27.06 -4.72
C LEU A 181 21.30 26.74 -4.15
N PHE A 182 21.63 25.46 -3.97
CA PHE A 182 22.96 25.06 -3.52
C PHE A 182 24.06 25.37 -4.53
N CYS A 183 23.74 25.46 -5.82
CA CYS A 183 24.68 25.88 -6.85
C CYS A 183 24.94 27.40 -6.85
N LEU A 184 24.17 28.20 -6.11
CA LEU A 184 24.38 29.64 -6.01
C LEU A 184 25.48 29.92 -4.98
N ASP A 185 26.52 30.64 -5.41
CA ASP A 185 27.60 31.07 -4.52
C ASP A 185 27.08 32.17 -3.57
N VAL A 186 26.62 31.73 -2.39
CA VAL A 186 26.05 32.59 -1.34
C VAL A 186 27.07 33.64 -0.86
N GLN A 187 28.37 33.33 -0.89
CA GLN A 187 29.41 34.28 -0.47
C GLN A 187 29.54 35.47 -1.42
N ARG A 188 29.12 35.27 -2.66
CA ARG A 188 29.21 36.22 -3.76
C ARG A 188 27.93 37.04 -3.97
N MET A 189 26.87 36.75 -3.24
CA MET A 189 25.61 37.49 -3.28
C MET A 189 25.63 38.72 -2.37
N SER A 190 24.82 39.73 -2.72
CA SER A 190 24.50 40.83 -1.79
C SER A 190 23.95 40.28 -0.47
N GLY A 191 24.24 40.95 0.66
CA GLY A 191 23.84 40.49 2.00
C GLY A 191 22.35 40.13 2.11
N LYS A 192 21.46 40.88 1.44
CA LYS A 192 20.02 40.58 1.40
C LYS A 192 19.70 39.29 0.64
N GLY A 193 20.41 38.99 -0.45
CA GLY A 193 20.21 37.78 -1.24
C GLY A 193 20.60 36.52 -0.48
N SER A 194 21.71 36.58 0.26
CA SER A 194 22.17 35.49 1.13
C SER A 194 21.14 35.13 2.20
N GLU A 195 20.55 36.13 2.85
CA GLU A 195 19.49 35.93 3.86
C GLU A 195 18.24 35.25 3.26
N ILE A 196 17.77 35.70 2.08
CA ILE A 196 16.61 35.13 1.41
C ILE A 196 16.87 33.67 1.02
N VAL A 197 18.04 33.36 0.45
CA VAL A 197 18.41 32.00 0.07
C VAL A 197 18.51 31.09 1.29
N SER A 198 19.09 31.55 2.39
CA SER A 198 19.16 30.80 3.66
C SER A 198 17.77 30.54 4.25
N MET A 199 16.89 31.55 4.27
CA MET A 199 15.50 31.39 4.70
C MET A 199 14.74 30.42 3.79
N PHE A 200 15.04 30.42 2.50
CA PHE A 200 14.39 29.51 1.58
C PHE A 200 14.86 28.07 1.77
N LEU A 201 16.18 27.83 1.80
CA LEU A 201 16.76 26.51 2.05
C LEU A 201 16.27 25.90 3.37
N SER A 202 16.25 26.67 4.45
CA SER A 202 15.75 26.18 5.76
C SER A 202 14.28 25.75 5.72
N ARG A 203 13.45 26.37 4.87
CA ARG A 203 12.05 25.98 4.68
C ARG A 203 11.90 24.74 3.82
N VAL A 204 12.68 24.59 2.75
CA VAL A 204 12.57 23.44 1.85
C VAL A 204 13.20 22.18 2.46
N GLN A 205 14.25 22.33 3.27
CA GLN A 205 14.90 21.22 3.98
C GLN A 205 14.17 20.79 5.27
N GLY A 206 13.09 21.49 5.64
CA GLY A 206 12.36 21.24 6.86
C GLY A 206 11.51 19.96 6.80
N ALA A 207 10.20 20.10 7.02
CA ALA A 207 9.29 18.96 6.98
C ALA A 207 9.20 18.39 5.55
N PRO A 208 9.09 17.06 5.38
CA PRO A 208 9.00 16.44 4.06
C PRO A 208 7.77 16.97 3.31
N ILE A 209 8.02 17.56 2.15
CA ILE A 209 6.98 18.13 1.28
C ILE A 209 6.45 17.02 0.37
N GLY A 210 5.22 16.58 0.59
CA GLY A 210 4.61 15.51 -0.20
C GLY A 210 3.21 15.15 0.29
N PHE A 211 2.67 14.08 -0.27
CA PHE A 211 1.44 13.50 0.26
C PHE A 211 1.73 12.69 1.51
N ASN A 212 1.00 12.98 2.58
CA ASN A 212 1.18 12.35 3.88
C ASN A 212 -0.12 11.67 4.30
N VAL A 213 -0.01 10.38 4.64
CA VAL A 213 -1.12 9.52 5.04
C VAL A 213 -1.29 9.59 6.56
N TYR A 214 -2.18 10.48 7.02
CA TYR A 214 -2.53 10.67 8.44
C TYR A 214 -1.34 10.87 9.39
N SER A 215 -0.25 11.47 8.92
CA SER A 215 0.99 11.64 9.68
C SER A 215 1.69 10.33 10.05
N LEU A 216 1.27 9.19 9.50
CA LEU A 216 1.93 7.89 9.70
C LEU A 216 3.19 7.80 8.84
N PHE A 217 3.07 8.14 7.56
CA PHE A 217 4.18 8.18 6.62
C PHE A 217 3.91 9.17 5.48
N THR A 218 4.99 9.70 4.91
CA THR A 218 4.94 10.51 3.68
C THR A 218 5.27 9.61 2.50
N VAL A 219 4.53 9.73 1.40
CA VAL A 219 4.75 8.92 0.21
C VAL A 219 6.06 9.35 -0.46
N ASP A 220 7.09 8.54 -0.25
CA ASP A 220 8.47 8.76 -0.67
C ASP A 220 9.09 7.45 -1.19
N THR A 221 10.38 7.48 -1.54
CA THR A 221 11.09 6.30 -2.04
C THR A 221 11.13 5.16 -1.00
N SER A 222 11.14 5.49 0.30
CA SER A 222 11.12 4.49 1.37
C SER A 222 9.79 3.72 1.43
N THR A 223 8.69 4.38 1.08
CA THR A 223 7.35 3.78 1.02
C THR A 223 7.29 2.63 0.00
N VAL A 224 7.95 2.77 -1.16
CA VAL A 224 8.03 1.71 -2.17
C VAL A 224 8.71 0.47 -1.58
N MET A 225 9.85 0.67 -0.91
CA MET A 225 10.61 -0.41 -0.28
C MET A 225 9.82 -1.09 0.84
N MET A 226 9.08 -0.31 1.64
CA MET A 226 8.21 -0.83 2.69
C MET A 226 7.12 -1.76 2.13
N ILE A 227 6.44 -1.36 1.05
CA ILE A 227 5.38 -2.17 0.43
C ILE A 227 5.97 -3.46 -0.14
N CYS A 228 7.06 -3.37 -0.90
CA CYS A 228 7.75 -4.54 -1.45
C CYS A 228 8.21 -5.50 -0.34
N GLY A 229 8.80 -4.97 0.73
CA GLY A 229 9.22 -5.75 1.89
C GLY A 229 8.05 -6.44 2.58
N THR A 230 6.94 -5.74 2.78
CA THR A 230 5.73 -6.29 3.44
C THR A 230 5.14 -7.45 2.63
N LEU A 231 5.00 -7.29 1.31
CA LEU A 231 4.48 -8.34 0.42
C LEU A 231 5.40 -9.56 0.39
N LEU A 232 6.72 -9.34 0.30
CA LEU A 232 7.71 -10.42 0.28
C LEU A 232 7.73 -11.19 1.61
N THR A 233 7.79 -10.49 2.74
CA THR A 233 7.79 -11.13 4.07
C THR A 233 6.53 -11.96 4.26
N TYR A 234 5.36 -11.43 3.88
CA TYR A 234 4.12 -12.18 4.00
C TYR A 234 4.08 -13.43 3.12
N ALA A 235 4.51 -13.32 1.86
CA ALA A 235 4.59 -14.47 0.97
C ALA A 235 5.52 -15.57 1.52
N LEU A 236 6.69 -15.18 2.05
CA LEU A 236 7.64 -16.12 2.68
C LEU A 236 7.03 -16.83 3.90
N VAL A 237 6.33 -16.07 4.75
CA VAL A 237 5.68 -16.63 5.94
C VAL A 237 4.66 -17.70 5.55
N ILE A 238 3.82 -17.47 4.53
CA ILE A 238 2.84 -18.47 4.07
C ILE A 238 3.54 -19.74 3.56
N VAL A 239 4.55 -19.59 2.70
CA VAL A 239 5.29 -20.73 2.13
C VAL A 239 5.95 -21.59 3.22
N GLN A 240 6.49 -20.94 4.26
CA GLN A 240 7.10 -21.64 5.40
C GLN A 240 6.06 -22.47 6.17
N PHE A 241 4.88 -21.92 6.45
CA PHE A 241 3.82 -22.64 7.16
C PHE A 241 3.26 -23.83 6.36
N GLN A 242 3.20 -23.72 5.03
CA GLN A 242 2.78 -24.84 4.17
C GLN A 242 3.78 -26.01 4.20
N THR A 243 5.07 -25.70 4.23
CA THR A 243 6.13 -26.74 4.23
C THR A 243 6.14 -27.52 5.55
N GLY A 244 5.91 -26.85 6.68
CA GLY A 244 5.87 -27.50 8.00
C GLY A 244 4.72 -28.49 8.18
N ALA A 245 3.55 -28.21 7.59
CA ALA A 245 2.38 -29.09 7.68
C ALA A 245 2.60 -30.46 6.99
N THR A 246 3.31 -30.46 5.86
CA THR A 246 3.55 -31.67 5.06
C THR A 246 4.51 -32.65 5.73
N VAL A 247 5.43 -32.16 6.57
CA VAL A 247 6.47 -33.00 7.23
C VAL A 247 5.92 -33.78 8.43
N GLN A 248 4.88 -33.30 9.10
CA GLN A 248 4.31 -34.02 10.25
C GLN A 248 3.51 -35.27 9.83
N LEU A 249 2.89 -35.28 8.64
CA LEU A 249 2.05 -36.39 8.20
C LEU A 249 2.85 -37.65 7.80
N SER A 250 4.11 -37.47 7.36
CA SER A 250 4.99 -38.57 6.96
C SER A 250 5.74 -39.22 8.15
N THR A 251 5.69 -38.64 9.34
CA THR A 251 6.37 -39.19 10.53
C THR A 251 5.43 -39.99 11.42
N SER A 252 4.11 -39.85 11.26
CA SER A 252 3.10 -40.60 12.04
C SER A 252 2.78 -41.99 11.50
N SER A 253 3.34 -42.42 10.36
CA SER A 253 3.06 -43.74 9.77
C SER A 253 4.08 -44.83 10.10
N SER A 254 5.07 -44.58 10.99
CA SER A 254 6.09 -45.60 11.35
C SER A 254 6.20 -45.91 12.85
N THR A 255 5.33 -45.36 13.70
CA THR A 255 5.17 -45.90 15.06
C THR A 255 4.23 -47.10 15.01
N ALA A 256 4.70 -48.19 14.38
CA ALA A 256 4.37 -49.51 14.87
C ALA A 256 4.74 -49.50 16.34
N SER A 257 3.73 -49.44 17.19
CA SER A 257 3.85 -49.46 18.63
C SER A 257 4.79 -50.63 19.02
N PRO A 258 5.93 -50.37 19.69
CA PRO A 258 6.82 -51.45 20.17
C PRO A 258 6.12 -52.37 21.19
N TRP A 259 5.01 -51.93 21.78
CA TRP A 259 4.22 -52.69 22.75
C TRP A 259 3.16 -53.60 22.10
N ALA A 260 2.83 -53.42 20.82
CA ALA A 260 1.94 -54.33 20.09
C ALA A 260 2.62 -55.66 19.70
N MET A 261 3.95 -55.74 19.76
CA MET A 261 4.70 -56.98 19.49
C MET A 261 4.86 -57.88 20.73
N THR A 262 4.56 -57.38 21.94
CA THR A 262 4.71 -58.14 23.19
C THR A 262 3.44 -58.90 23.59
N SER A 263 2.28 -58.61 23.01
CA SER A 263 1.04 -59.36 23.26
C SER A 263 0.97 -60.66 22.45
N ALA A 264 1.57 -60.72 21.25
CA ALA A 264 1.60 -61.93 20.42
C ALA A 264 2.51 -63.04 20.99
N TYR A 265 3.44 -62.72 21.90
CA TYR A 265 4.31 -63.74 22.54
C TYR A 265 3.71 -64.31 23.84
N ARG A 266 2.64 -63.72 24.38
CA ARG A 266 2.03 -64.16 25.65
C ARG A 266 0.96 -65.25 25.46
N GLU A 267 0.38 -65.40 24.27
CA GLU A 267 -0.62 -66.45 24.01
C GLU A 267 -0.02 -67.82 23.63
N HIS A 268 1.26 -67.89 23.25
CA HIS A 268 1.87 -69.16 22.87
C HIS A 268 2.48 -69.96 24.06
N SER A 269 2.44 -69.42 25.28
CA SER A 269 2.93 -70.09 26.50
C SER A 269 1.85 -70.76 27.35
N THR A 270 0.56 -70.62 27.01
CA THR A 270 -0.54 -71.14 27.84
C THR A 270 -0.98 -72.56 27.45
N TYR A 271 -0.46 -73.14 26.37
CA TYR A 271 -0.88 -74.46 25.86
C TYR A 271 0.03 -75.64 26.24
N MET A 272 1.07 -75.46 27.06
CA MET A 272 2.03 -76.53 27.39
C MET A 272 1.89 -77.14 28.81
N ASN A 273 0.91 -76.76 29.62
CA ASN A 273 0.81 -77.21 31.02
C ASN A 273 -0.42 -78.06 31.38
N ALA A 274 -1.05 -78.73 30.43
CA ALA A 274 -2.25 -79.55 30.67
C ALA A 274 -2.07 -81.02 30.27
N THR A 275 -0.98 -81.69 30.69
CA THR A 275 -0.86 -83.15 30.54
C THR A 275 0.02 -83.80 31.61
N THR A 276 -0.37 -83.69 32.89
CA THR A 276 0.12 -84.62 33.92
C THR A 276 -0.82 -84.61 35.12
N THR A 277 -1.76 -85.55 35.19
CA THR A 277 -2.08 -86.40 36.35
C THR A 277 -3.22 -87.36 36.01
#